data_AF-A0A7S2CLN5-F1
#
_entry.id   AF-A0A7S2CLN5-F1
#
_cell.length_a   1.000
_cell.length_b   1.000
_cell.length_c   1.000
_cell.angle_alpha   90.00
_cell.angle_beta   90.00
_cell.angle_gamma   90.00
#
_symmetry.space_group_name_H-M   'P 1'
#
loop_
_entity.id
_entity.type
_entity.pdbx_description
1 polymer ?
#
loop_
_entity_poly.entity_id
_entity_poly.type
_entity_poly.pdbx_seq_one_letter_code
_entity_poly.pdbx_strand_id
1 'polypeptide(L)'
;TYARVAAKNAKGHGPYCDALSTDLGADVPEKPMHVMPCGVGPINVRLGWIMPYDCGSPITQIWVRYSETATDGRQEKFRDKGELLVLGRKRFCSIEPLFSSRE
;
A
#
# COMPACT_ATOMS: atom_id res chain seq x y z
N THR A 1 -1.55 5.31 -21.07
CA THR A 1 -2.34 6.37 -21.74
C THR A 1 -2.70 5.91 -23.13
N TYR A 2 -3.89 6.28 -23.64
CA TYR A 2 -4.33 5.91 -24.98
C TYR A 2 -4.29 7.12 -25.90
N ALA A 3 -3.53 7.05 -27.00
CA ALA A 3 -3.44 8.14 -27.97
C ALA A 3 -3.67 7.63 -29.40
N ARG A 4 -4.34 8.46 -30.20
CA ARG A 4 -4.50 8.27 -31.65
C ARG A 4 -4.17 9.59 -32.34
N VAL A 5 -3.47 9.51 -33.46
CA VAL A 5 -3.00 10.67 -34.23
C VAL A 5 -3.68 10.66 -35.61
N ALA A 6 -4.08 11.83 -36.09
CA ALA A 6 -4.65 12.02 -37.42
C ALA A 6 -4.04 13.27 -38.08
N ALA A 7 -3.65 13.15 -39.35
CA ALA A 7 -3.12 14.27 -40.11
C ALA A 7 -4.25 15.16 -40.66
N LYS A 8 -4.04 16.48 -40.66
CA LYS A 8 -4.97 17.47 -41.24
C LYS A 8 -4.31 18.24 -42.36
N ASN A 9 -5.07 18.55 -43.41
CA ASN A 9 -4.73 19.58 -44.38
C ASN A 9 -5.88 20.59 -44.54
N ALA A 10 -5.75 21.53 -45.47
CA ALA A 10 -6.75 22.57 -45.73
C ALA A 10 -8.15 22.01 -46.09
N LYS A 11 -8.26 20.76 -46.55
CA LYS A 11 -9.54 20.10 -46.88
C LYS A 11 -10.18 19.39 -45.69
N GLY A 12 -9.42 19.01 -44.66
CA GLY A 12 -9.95 18.29 -43.49
C GLY A 12 -8.93 17.38 -42.79
N HIS A 13 -9.40 16.63 -41.79
CA HIS A 13 -8.62 15.57 -41.13
C HIS A 13 -8.80 14.24 -41.86
N GLY A 14 -7.71 13.48 -41.99
CA GLY A 14 -7.75 12.07 -42.35
C GLY A 14 -8.21 11.19 -41.18
N PRO A 15 -8.35 9.88 -41.39
CA PRO A 15 -8.69 8.95 -40.32
C PRO A 15 -7.60 8.92 -39.23
N TYR A 16 -8.02 8.65 -38.00
CA TYR A 16 -7.10 8.35 -36.91
C TYR A 16 -6.35 7.05 -37.17
N CYS A 17 -5.07 7.00 -36.82
CA CYS A 17 -4.29 5.77 -36.80
C CYS A 17 -4.83 4.78 -35.74
N ASP A 18 -4.40 3.51 -35.87
CA ASP A 18 -4.55 2.54 -34.80
C ASP A 18 -3.99 3.10 -33.50
N ALA A 19 -4.61 2.73 -32.39
CA ALA A 19 -4.20 3.29 -31.13
C ALA A 19 -2.88 2.75 -30.66
N LEU A 20 -2.02 3.67 -30.26
CA LEU A 20 -0.83 3.34 -29.52
C LEU A 20 -1.22 3.22 -28.05
N SER A 21 -1.12 2.02 -27.50
CA SER A 21 -1.06 1.84 -26.05
C SER A 21 0.40 1.98 -25.63
N THR A 22 0.72 3.10 -24.99
CA THR A 22 1.99 3.22 -24.27
C THR A 22 1.72 2.94 -22.81
N ASP A 23 2.23 1.80 -22.34
CA ASP A 23 2.43 1.59 -20.91
C ASP A 23 3.57 2.52 -20.49
N LEU A 24 3.20 3.61 -19.82
CA LEU A 24 4.17 4.38 -19.04
C LEU A 24 4.67 3.38 -18.00
N GLY A 25 5.94 2.98 -18.10
CA GLY A 25 6.51 1.93 -17.25
C GLY A 25 6.14 2.15 -15.78
N ALA A 26 5.76 1.07 -15.09
CA ALA A 26 5.47 1.13 -13.68
C ALA A 26 6.76 1.07 -12.85
N ASP A 27 6.80 1.80 -11.73
CA ASP A 27 7.87 1.74 -10.74
C ASP A 27 7.36 1.13 -9.42
N VAL A 28 8.25 0.93 -8.44
CA VAL A 28 7.85 0.50 -7.10
C VAL A 28 6.94 1.56 -6.46
N PRO A 29 5.85 1.15 -5.78
CA PRO A 29 4.99 2.10 -5.06
C PRO A 29 5.77 2.85 -3.98
N GLU A 30 5.34 4.06 -3.69
CA GLU A 30 5.90 4.82 -2.56
C GLU A 30 5.54 4.19 -1.21
N LYS A 31 6.16 4.69 -0.13
CA LYS A 31 5.83 4.25 1.24
C LYS A 31 4.47 4.83 1.69
N PRO A 32 3.66 4.08 2.46
CA PRO A 32 2.45 4.63 3.08
C PRO A 32 2.76 5.88 3.92
N MET A 33 1.88 6.87 3.85
CA MET A 33 2.03 8.12 4.59
C MET A 33 1.09 8.15 5.81
N HIS A 34 1.39 8.99 6.80
CA HIS A 34 0.54 9.20 7.99
C HIS A 34 0.14 7.88 8.69
N VAL A 35 1.09 6.96 8.85
CA VAL A 35 0.86 5.72 9.61
C VAL A 35 0.67 6.07 11.08
N MET A 36 -0.53 5.83 11.62
CA MET A 36 -0.89 6.18 12.99
C MET A 36 -1.84 5.14 13.62
N PRO A 37 -1.79 4.97 14.96
CA PRO A 37 -2.80 4.19 15.66
C PRO A 37 -4.14 4.94 15.65
N CYS A 38 -5.18 4.30 15.13
CA CYS A 38 -6.57 4.82 15.14
C CYS A 38 -7.42 4.20 16.25
N GLY A 39 -6.92 3.17 16.92
CA GLY A 39 -7.55 2.56 18.09
C GLY A 39 -6.53 1.72 18.84
N VAL A 40 -6.44 1.92 20.15
CA VAL A 40 -5.53 1.17 21.02
C VAL A 40 -6.38 0.54 22.10
N GLY A 41 -6.40 -0.79 22.14
CA GLY A 41 -6.96 -1.56 23.24
C GLY A 41 -5.86 -2.24 24.05
N PRO A 42 -6.21 -2.92 25.15
CA PRO A 42 -5.24 -3.57 26.03
C PRO A 42 -4.44 -4.67 25.34
N ILE A 43 -5.03 -5.30 24.30
CA ILE A 43 -4.49 -6.49 23.65
C ILE A 43 -4.37 -6.34 22.12
N ASN A 44 -4.81 -5.22 21.58
CA ASN A 44 -4.95 -5.00 20.15
C ASN A 44 -4.66 -3.56 19.77
N VAL A 45 -4.11 -3.37 18.57
CA VAL A 45 -3.86 -2.05 18.00
C VAL A 45 -4.42 -2.02 16.59
N ARG A 46 -5.26 -1.02 16.30
CA ARG A 46 -5.71 -0.71 14.94
C ARG A 46 -4.82 0.39 14.37
N LEU A 47 -4.12 0.09 13.29
CA LEU A 47 -3.32 1.04 12.53
C LEU A 47 -4.11 1.55 11.33
N GLY A 48 -3.96 2.84 11.02
CA GLY A 48 -4.45 3.48 9.82
C GLY A 48 -3.34 4.23 9.09
N TRP A 49 -3.48 4.36 7.77
CA TRP A 49 -2.53 5.06 6.92
C TRP A 49 -3.19 5.64 5.66
N ILE A 50 -2.49 6.55 5.01
CA ILE A 50 -2.82 7.06 3.67
C ILE A 50 -2.12 6.18 2.63
N MET A 51 -2.84 5.85 1.56
CA MET A 51 -2.30 5.08 0.45
C MET A 51 -1.16 5.81 -0.23
N PRO A 52 -0.03 5.13 -0.52
CA PRO A 52 1.01 5.72 -1.32
C PRO A 52 0.59 5.89 -2.78
N TYR A 53 1.36 6.70 -3.50
CA TYR A 53 1.31 6.71 -4.95
C TYR A 53 1.76 5.34 -5.49
N ASP A 54 1.02 4.83 -6.46
CA ASP A 54 1.18 3.48 -7.00
C ASP A 54 2.16 3.43 -8.20
N CYS A 55 2.75 4.57 -8.55
CA CYS A 55 3.78 4.71 -9.58
C CYS A 55 3.41 4.05 -10.92
N GLY A 56 2.11 4.06 -11.27
CA GLY A 56 1.63 3.53 -12.55
C GLY A 56 1.16 2.07 -12.51
N SER A 57 1.27 1.35 -11.39
CA SER A 57 0.71 0.00 -11.23
C SER A 57 -0.06 -0.15 -9.91
N PRO A 58 -1.32 -0.62 -9.91
CA PRO A 58 -2.13 -0.69 -8.70
C PRO A 58 -1.50 -1.48 -7.55
N ILE A 59 -1.48 -0.90 -6.36
CA ILE A 59 -1.05 -1.59 -5.13
C ILE A 59 -1.98 -2.77 -4.84
N THR A 60 -1.39 -3.97 -4.80
CA THR A 60 -2.12 -5.23 -4.56
C THR A 60 -2.09 -5.67 -3.11
N GLN A 61 -1.05 -5.32 -2.35
CA GLN A 61 -0.80 -5.80 -1.00
C GLN A 61 -0.01 -4.77 -0.19
N ILE A 62 -0.17 -4.80 1.13
CA ILE A 62 0.60 -3.99 2.08
C ILE A 62 1.13 -4.89 3.20
N TRP A 63 2.42 -4.78 3.48
CA TRP A 63 3.09 -5.52 4.54
C TRP A 63 3.22 -4.64 5.78
N VAL A 64 2.71 -5.13 6.92
CA VAL A 64 2.76 -4.44 8.21
C VAL A 64 3.59 -5.28 9.17
N ARG A 65 4.77 -4.77 9.52
CA ARG A 65 5.63 -5.39 10.54
C ARG A 65 5.44 -4.68 11.86
N TYR A 66 5.30 -5.45 12.92
CA TYR A 66 5.14 -4.92 14.28
C TYR A 66 6.04 -5.68 15.25
N SER A 67 6.39 -4.98 16.33
CA SER A 67 7.08 -5.52 17.48
C SER A 67 6.47 -4.93 18.73
N GLU A 68 6.30 -5.74 19.76
CA GLU A 68 5.92 -5.22 21.08
C GLU A 68 6.94 -4.17 21.52
N THR A 69 6.47 -3.06 22.08
CA THR A 69 7.33 -2.09 22.78
C THR A 69 7.43 -2.58 24.21
N ALA A 70 8.65 -2.83 24.71
CA ALA A 70 8.86 -3.38 26.04
C ALA A 70 8.11 -2.55 27.10
N THR A 71 7.08 -3.15 27.68
CA THR A 71 6.37 -2.60 28.84
C THR A 71 6.94 -3.16 30.15
N ASP A 72 7.73 -4.23 30.07
CA ASP A 72 8.22 -5.04 31.20
C ASP A 72 9.75 -5.18 31.27
N GLY A 73 10.49 -4.39 30.46
CA GLY A 73 11.95 -4.42 30.45
C GLY A 73 12.58 -5.60 29.68
N ARG A 74 11.81 -6.43 28.98
CA ARG A 74 12.37 -7.48 28.11
C ARG A 74 13.28 -6.89 27.04
N GLN A 75 14.44 -7.52 26.83
CA GLN A 75 15.32 -7.21 25.71
C GLN A 75 14.59 -7.44 24.39
N GLU A 76 14.90 -6.65 23.35
CA GLU A 76 14.29 -6.72 22.02
C GLU A 76 14.30 -8.12 21.38
N LYS A 77 15.26 -8.96 21.78
CA LYS A 77 15.39 -10.35 21.32
C LYS A 77 14.23 -11.24 21.78
N PHE A 78 13.60 -10.90 22.90
CA PHE A 78 12.50 -11.65 23.51
C PHE A 78 11.14 -10.96 23.34
N ARG A 79 11.08 -9.90 22.53
CA ARG A 79 9.82 -9.22 22.23
C ARG A 79 9.09 -9.97 21.15
N ASP A 80 7.78 -10.05 21.31
CA ASP A 80 6.90 -10.60 20.30
C ASP A 80 6.96 -9.72 19.04
N LYS A 81 7.23 -10.36 17.89
CA LYS A 81 7.32 -9.72 16.58
C LYS A 81 6.39 -10.45 15.64
N GLY A 82 5.76 -9.71 14.74
CA GLY A 82 4.88 -10.29 13.75
C GLY A 82 4.85 -9.47 12.47
N GLU A 83 4.26 -10.10 11.47
CA GLU A 83 4.06 -9.50 10.16
C GLU A 83 2.64 -9.84 9.69
N LEU A 84 1.96 -8.84 9.17
CA LEU A 84 0.60 -8.95 8.67
C LEU A 84 0.56 -8.54 7.20
N LEU A 85 0.00 -9.41 6.38
CA LEU A 85 -0.28 -9.11 4.98
C LEU A 85 -1.70 -8.56 4.85
N VAL A 86 -1.80 -7.33 4.37
CA VAL A 86 -3.07 -6.66 4.11
C VAL A 86 -3.34 -6.73 2.61
N LEU A 87 -4.35 -7.51 2.22
CA LEU A 87 -4.72 -7.69 0.82
C LEU A 87 -5.51 -6.49 0.29
N GLY A 88 -5.15 -6.07 -0.91
CA GLY A 88 -5.77 -4.97 -1.65
C GLY A 88 -5.44 -3.58 -1.10
N ARG A 89 -6.20 -2.59 -1.55
CA ARG A 89 -6.03 -1.17 -1.17
C ARG A 89 -6.76 -0.84 0.14
N LYS A 90 -6.53 -1.61 1.20
CA LYS A 90 -7.07 -1.32 2.54
C LYS A 90 -6.18 -0.30 3.28
N ARG A 91 -6.81 0.68 3.91
CA ARG A 91 -6.15 1.81 4.61
C ARG A 91 -5.97 1.60 6.11
N PHE A 92 -6.31 0.41 6.60
CA PHE A 92 -6.23 0.07 8.01
C PHE A 92 -6.06 -1.44 8.18
N CYS A 93 -5.49 -1.83 9.31
CA CYS A 93 -5.48 -3.20 9.79
C CYS A 93 -5.56 -3.25 11.31
N SER A 94 -6.03 -4.37 11.84
CA SER A 94 -5.97 -4.69 13.27
C SER A 94 -4.84 -5.66 13.51
N ILE A 95 -4.04 -5.40 14.55
CA ILE A 95 -3.06 -6.32 15.13
C ILE A 95 -3.73 -6.92 16.36
N GLU A 96 -4.02 -8.23 16.34
CA GLU A 96 -4.74 -8.97 17.38
C GLU A 96 -4.08 -10.35 17.60
N PRO A 97 -4.12 -10.89 18.84
CA PRO A 97 -3.74 -10.26 20.10
C PRO A 97 -2.21 -10.25 20.29
N LEU A 98 -1.69 -9.25 20.99
CA LEU A 98 -0.25 -9.12 21.29
C LEU A 98 0.25 -10.03 22.44
N PHE A 99 -0.62 -10.87 23.00
CA PHE A 99 -0.23 -11.79 24.06
C PHE A 99 0.36 -13.06 23.46
N SER A 100 1.61 -13.33 23.80
CA SER A 100 2.21 -14.66 23.75
C SER A 100 1.21 -15.65 24.33
N SER A 101 0.68 -16.56 23.51
CA SER A 101 -0.16 -17.67 23.98
C SER A 101 0.71 -18.57 24.87
N ARG A 102 0.79 -18.25 26.16
CA ARG A 102 1.30 -19.13 27.21
C ARG A 102 0.10 -19.58 28.03
N GLU A 103 -0.44 -20.73 27.66
CA GLU A 103 -1.01 -21.70 28.61
C GLU A 103 0.12 -22.57 29.17
#